data_AF-A0A6I1EGN1-F1
#
_entry.id   AF-A0A6I1EGN1-F1
#
_cell.length_a   1.000
_cell.length_b   1.000
_cell.length_c   1.000
_cell.angle_alpha   90.00
_cell.angle_beta   90.00
_cell.angle_gamma   90.00
#
_symmetry.space_group_name_H-M   'P 1'
#
loop_
_entity.id
_entity.type
_entity.pdbx_description
1 polymer ?
#
loop_
_entity_poly.entity_id
_entity_poly.type
_entity_poly.pdbx_seq_one_letter_code
_entity_poly.pdbx_strand_id
1 'polypeptide(L)'
;MLSENYSYAERPAALILGRRGFLKVSGLCVGAAVVCGWAIGDMVARRNSIILARQAGLYKDDKLCQAMGLAASHQNTVVMSVYKDMKAKPVDHTMHELLHTHYYSRSMLAMTEAAHV
;
A
#
# COMPACT_ATOMS: atom_id res chain seq x y z
N MET A 1 30.78 39.46 56.08
CA MET A 1 30.02 38.74 55.05
C MET A 1 29.87 39.67 53.85
N LEU A 2 30.70 39.52 52.82
CA LEU A 2 30.56 40.29 51.58
C LEU A 2 29.63 39.50 50.66
N SER A 3 28.38 39.95 50.54
CA SER A 3 27.43 39.43 49.57
C SER A 3 27.78 40.03 48.21
N GLU A 4 28.53 39.30 47.38
CA GLU A 4 28.70 39.67 45.98
C GLU A 4 27.35 39.46 45.26
N ASN A 5 26.73 40.55 44.84
CA ASN A 5 25.52 40.52 44.03
C ASN A 5 25.89 40.01 42.63
N TYR A 6 25.67 38.73 42.36
CA TYR A 6 25.85 38.14 41.04
C TYR A 6 24.75 38.65 40.09
N SER A 7 25.09 39.61 39.23
CA SER A 7 24.23 40.06 38.14
C SER A 7 24.48 39.18 36.91
N TYR A 8 23.55 38.28 36.60
CA TYR A 8 23.60 37.48 35.38
C TYR A 8 23.32 38.38 34.17
N ALA A 9 24.37 38.84 33.50
CA ALA A 9 24.25 39.45 32.18
C ALA A 9 24.15 38.33 31.14
N GLU A 10 22.97 38.18 30.55
CA GLU A 10 22.78 37.29 29.41
C GLU A 10 23.77 37.61 28.29
N ARG A 11 24.47 36.58 27.77
CA ARG A 11 25.44 36.79 26.69
C ARG A 11 24.69 37.37 25.48
N PRO A 12 25.17 38.47 24.87
CA PRO A 12 24.45 39.11 23.79
C PRO A 12 24.25 38.10 22.66
N ALA A 13 23.03 37.97 22.15
CA ALA A 13 22.67 36.99 21.11
C ALA A 13 23.60 37.04 19.88
N ALA A 14 24.16 38.22 19.59
CA ALA A 14 25.18 38.44 18.56
C ALA A 14 26.50 37.65 18.80
N LEU A 15 26.87 37.38 20.06
CA LEU A 15 28.05 36.58 20.42
C LEU A 15 27.79 35.07 20.28
N ILE A 16 26.54 34.64 20.48
CA ILE A 16 26.10 33.25 20.30
C ILE A 16 26.13 32.86 18.80
N LEU A 17 25.86 33.82 17.91
CA LEU A 17 25.86 33.67 16.45
C LEU A 17 27.12 34.21 15.75
N GLY A 18 28.26 34.31 16.44
CA GLY A 18 29.55 34.61 15.81
C GLY A 18 29.98 33.52 14.79
N ARG A 19 31.09 33.72 14.06
CA ARG A 19 31.57 32.82 12.97
C ARG A 19 31.53 31.32 13.31
N ARG A 20 31.91 30.92 14.54
CA ARG A 20 31.90 29.53 15.01
C ARG A 20 30.49 29.03 15.37
N GLY A 21 29.63 29.91 15.89
CA GLY A 21 28.22 29.61 16.17
C GLY A 21 27.43 29.41 14.89
N PHE A 22 27.64 30.28 13.90
CA PHE A 22 27.05 30.15 12.57
C PHE A 22 27.38 28.81 11.90
N LEU A 23 28.65 28.39 11.90
CA LEU A 23 29.05 27.09 11.33
C LEU A 23 28.43 25.89 12.05
N LYS A 24 28.21 25.98 13.37
CA LYS A 24 27.54 24.92 14.14
C LYS A 24 26.05 24.84 13.81
N VAL A 25 25.38 25.99 13.74
CA VAL A 25 23.95 26.06 13.40
C VAL A 25 23.71 25.62 11.96
N SER A 26 24.51 26.09 11.00
CA SER A 26 24.39 25.65 9.61
C SER A 26 24.67 24.16 9.45
N GLY A 27 25.72 23.64 10.11
CA GLY A 27 26.01 22.21 10.15
C GLY A 27 24.87 21.39 10.74
N LEU A 28 24.23 21.87 11.81
CA LEU A 28 23.05 21.25 12.40
C LEU A 28 21.86 21.25 11.42
N CYS A 29 21.59 22.38 10.75
CA CYS A 29 20.51 22.48 9.77
C CYS A 29 20.72 21.54 8.57
N VAL A 30 21.95 21.46 8.05
CA VAL A 30 22.29 20.53 6.96
C VAL A 30 22.14 19.08 7.42
N GLY A 31 22.64 18.75 8.61
CA GLY A 31 22.46 17.41 9.19
C GLY A 31 20.97 17.05 9.35
N ALA A 32 20.16 17.97 9.85
CA ALA A 32 18.72 17.79 9.99
C ALA A 32 18.04 17.56 8.63
N ALA A 33 18.38 18.37 7.61
CA ALA A 33 17.83 18.21 6.26
C ALA A 33 18.16 16.84 5.64
N VAL A 34 19.40 16.36 5.84
CA VAL A 34 19.84 15.04 5.35
C VAL A 34 19.07 13.91 6.04
N VAL A 35 18.94 13.95 7.37
CA VAL A 35 18.22 12.92 8.13
C VAL A 35 16.73 12.90 7.75
N CYS A 36 16.10 14.07 7.65
CA CYS A 36 14.72 14.17 7.21
C CYS A 36 14.53 13.67 5.78
N GLY A 37 15.43 14.04 4.85
CA GLY A 37 15.40 13.56 3.47
C GLY A 37 15.53 12.04 3.36
N TRP A 38 16.43 11.44 4.14
CA TRP A 38 16.59 9.99 4.21
C TRP A 38 15.33 9.31 4.76
N ALA A 39 14.77 9.79 5.86
CA ALA A 39 13.56 9.21 6.47
C ALA A 39 12.33 9.27 5.52
N ILE A 40 12.16 10.40 4.81
CA ILE A 40 11.10 10.55 3.81
C ILE A 40 11.32 9.59 2.64
N GLY A 41 12.53 9.52 2.10
CA GLY A 41 12.87 8.61 1.00
C GLY A 41 12.62 7.15 1.35
N ASP A 42 13.02 6.75 2.56
CA ASP A 42 12.84 5.41 3.11
C ASP A 42 11.36 5.05 3.33
N MET A 43 10.56 5.99 3.85
CA MET A 43 9.10 5.85 3.94
C MET A 43 8.45 5.66 2.56
N VAL A 44 8.85 6.46 1.57
CA VAL A 44 8.33 6.37 0.19
C VAL A 44 8.74 5.04 -0.45
N ALA A 45 9.97 4.58 -0.25
CA ALA A 45 10.45 3.30 -0.78
C ALA A 45 9.67 2.12 -0.21
N ARG A 46 9.39 2.14 1.11
CA ARG A 46 8.66 1.05 1.77
C ARG A 46 7.15 1.06 1.59
N ARG A 47 6.56 2.14 1.07
CA ARG A 47 5.10 2.33 0.94
C ARG A 47 4.37 1.13 0.34
N ASN A 48 4.99 0.46 -0.63
CA ASN A 48 4.41 -0.67 -1.37
C ASN A 48 5.06 -2.01 -1.05
N SER A 49 6.00 -2.07 -0.10
CA SER A 49 6.79 -3.27 0.20
C SER A 49 5.92 -4.50 0.51
N ILE A 50 4.86 -4.32 1.30
CA ILE A 50 3.92 -5.39 1.66
C ILE A 50 3.14 -5.88 0.43
N ILE A 51 2.70 -4.97 -0.44
CA ILE A 51 1.96 -5.32 -1.66
C ILE A 51 2.87 -6.11 -2.61
N LEU A 52 4.10 -5.65 -2.80
CA LEU A 52 5.10 -6.35 -3.62
C LEU A 52 5.45 -7.72 -3.06
N ALA A 53 5.56 -7.85 -1.73
CA ALA A 53 5.80 -9.14 -1.07
C ALA A 53 4.64 -10.12 -1.31
N ARG A 54 3.38 -9.66 -1.23
CA ARG A 54 2.20 -10.49 -1.54
C ARG A 54 2.18 -10.92 -3.00
N GLN A 55 2.44 -10.00 -3.93
CA GLN A 55 2.53 -10.32 -5.36
C GLN A 55 3.64 -11.34 -5.62
N ALA A 56 4.82 -11.16 -5.03
CA ALA A 56 5.92 -12.10 -5.17
C ALA A 56 5.57 -13.51 -4.64
N GLY A 57 4.79 -13.61 -3.56
CA GLY A 57 4.25 -14.88 -3.07
C GLY A 57 3.31 -15.53 -4.09
N LEU A 58 2.29 -14.80 -4.55
CA LEU A 58 1.32 -15.28 -5.54
C LEU A 58 2.00 -15.79 -6.83
N TYR A 59 3.00 -15.07 -7.33
CA TYR A 59 3.72 -15.51 -8.54
C TYR A 59 4.66 -16.70 -8.31
N LYS A 60 5.09 -16.97 -7.07
CA LYS A 60 5.80 -18.22 -6.76
C LYS A 60 4.85 -19.40 -6.84
N ASP A 61 3.65 -19.26 -6.29
CA ASP A 61 2.63 -20.30 -6.34
C ASP A 61 2.16 -20.57 -7.77
N ASP A 62 2.00 -19.51 -8.58
CA ASP A 62 1.68 -19.64 -10.01
C ASP A 62 2.74 -20.45 -10.78
N LYS A 63 4.03 -20.23 -10.49
CA LYS A 63 5.12 -21.04 -11.09
C LYS A 63 5.04 -22.51 -10.69
N LEU A 64 4.61 -22.82 -9.48
CA LEU A 64 4.36 -24.20 -9.06
C LEU A 64 3.21 -24.81 -9.87
N CYS A 65 2.11 -24.08 -10.05
CA CYS A 65 1.00 -24.51 -10.90
C CYS A 65 1.43 -24.74 -12.35
N GLN A 66 2.28 -23.87 -12.91
CA GLN A 66 2.87 -24.03 -14.24
C GLN A 66 3.73 -25.28 -14.34
N ALA A 67 4.59 -25.55 -13.36
CA ALA A 67 5.41 -26.76 -13.33
C ALA A 67 4.58 -28.04 -13.26
N MET A 68 3.41 -27.98 -12.60
CA MET A 68 2.45 -29.08 -12.55
C MET A 68 1.53 -29.18 -13.78
N GLY A 69 1.64 -28.26 -14.74
CA GLY A 69 0.76 -28.22 -15.92
C GLY A 69 -0.69 -27.84 -15.59
N LEU A 70 -0.91 -27.11 -14.51
CA LEU A 70 -2.22 -26.66 -13.98
C LEU A 70 -2.41 -25.14 -14.07
N ALA A 71 -1.63 -24.47 -14.92
CA ALA A 71 -1.64 -23.00 -15.02
C ALA A 71 -2.92 -22.45 -15.65
N ALA A 72 -3.59 -23.23 -16.51
CA ALA A 72 -4.82 -22.81 -17.17
C ALA A 72 -6.03 -23.57 -16.60
N SER A 73 -7.16 -22.87 -16.40
CA SER A 73 -8.35 -23.46 -15.77
C SER A 73 -8.90 -24.70 -16.48
N HIS A 74 -8.73 -24.82 -17.80
CA HIS A 74 -9.16 -26.00 -18.57
C HIS A 74 -8.24 -27.22 -18.40
N GLN A 75 -7.07 -27.04 -17.80
CA GLN A 75 -6.17 -28.15 -17.43
C GLN A 75 -6.59 -28.80 -16.09
N ASN A 76 -7.44 -28.13 -15.31
CA ASN A 76 -7.93 -28.67 -14.05
C ASN A 76 -8.93 -29.81 -14.28
N THR A 77 -8.55 -31.01 -13.84
CA THR A 77 -9.34 -32.23 -14.02
C THR A 77 -10.71 -32.17 -13.34
N VAL A 78 -10.83 -31.47 -12.20
CA VAL A 78 -12.08 -31.30 -11.47
C VAL A 78 -13.04 -30.40 -12.24
N VAL A 79 -12.53 -29.31 -12.83
CA VAL A 79 -13.35 -28.43 -13.68
C VAL A 79 -13.88 -29.22 -14.88
N MET A 80 -13.00 -29.99 -15.54
CA MET A 80 -13.39 -30.79 -16.69
C MET A 80 -14.39 -31.90 -16.33
N SER A 81 -14.30 -32.52 -15.15
CA SER A 81 -15.28 -33.52 -14.72
C SER A 81 -16.65 -32.92 -14.49
N VAL A 82 -16.76 -31.72 -13.90
CA VAL A 82 -18.04 -31.03 -13.71
C VAL A 82 -18.75 -30.80 -15.04
N TYR A 83 -18.05 -30.26 -16.05
CA TYR A 83 -18.64 -30.06 -17.38
C TYR A 83 -19.05 -31.39 -18.04
N LYS A 84 -18.24 -32.44 -17.88
CA LYS A 84 -18.54 -33.78 -18.42
C LYS A 84 -19.78 -34.40 -17.77
N ASP A 85 -19.85 -34.37 -16.45
CA ASP A 85 -20.92 -35.00 -15.67
C ASP A 85 -22.26 -34.28 -15.87
N MET A 86 -22.22 -32.96 -15.98
CA MET A 86 -23.39 -32.13 -16.31
C MET A 86 -23.77 -32.17 -17.79
N LYS A 87 -22.98 -32.83 -18.65
CA LYS A 87 -23.13 -32.86 -20.12
C LYS A 87 -23.28 -31.47 -20.73
N ALA A 88 -22.60 -30.49 -20.16
CA ALA A 88 -22.73 -29.08 -20.51
C ALA A 88 -21.46 -28.55 -21.20
N LYS A 89 -21.59 -27.39 -21.84
CA LYS A 89 -20.47 -26.67 -22.44
C LYS A 89 -20.39 -25.24 -21.89
N PRO A 90 -19.22 -24.59 -21.93
CA PRO A 90 -19.13 -23.17 -21.65
C PRO A 90 -20.16 -22.39 -22.48
N VAL A 91 -20.89 -21.47 -21.85
CA VAL A 91 -21.92 -20.62 -22.49
C VAL A 91 -23.13 -21.40 -23.04
N ASP A 92 -23.31 -22.67 -22.66
CA ASP A 92 -24.54 -23.41 -22.96
C ASP A 92 -25.71 -22.94 -22.07
N HIS A 93 -26.94 -23.28 -22.41
CA HIS A 93 -28.15 -22.85 -21.70
C HIS A 93 -28.07 -23.10 -20.19
N THR A 94 -27.79 -24.34 -19.78
CA THR A 94 -27.66 -24.72 -18.36
C THR A 94 -26.55 -23.95 -17.65
N MET A 95 -25.44 -23.67 -18.34
CA MET A 95 -24.31 -22.93 -17.76
C MET A 95 -24.57 -21.42 -17.71
N HIS A 96 -25.34 -20.90 -18.66
CA HIS A 96 -25.79 -19.51 -18.64
C HIS A 96 -26.72 -19.27 -17.45
N GLU A 97 -27.69 -20.16 -17.22
CA GLU A 97 -28.61 -20.06 -16.08
C GLU A 97 -27.89 -20.16 -14.72
N LEU A 98 -26.84 -20.96 -14.62
CA LEU A 98 -26.13 -21.19 -13.35
C LEU A 98 -24.99 -20.19 -13.08
N LEU A 99 -24.24 -19.81 -14.11
CA LEU A 99 -22.97 -19.09 -13.96
C LEU A 99 -23.01 -17.65 -14.49
N HIS A 100 -24.02 -17.27 -15.26
CA HIS A 100 -24.18 -15.90 -15.75
C HIS A 100 -25.17 -15.11 -14.89
N THR A 101 -25.09 -13.80 -15.00
CA THR A 101 -25.94 -12.86 -14.26
C THR A 101 -26.35 -11.70 -15.15
N HIS A 102 -27.31 -10.92 -14.67
CA HIS A 102 -27.82 -9.73 -15.35
C HIS A 102 -27.51 -8.48 -14.53
N TYR A 103 -27.32 -7.36 -15.23
CA TYR A 103 -27.06 -6.08 -14.60
C TYR A 103 -28.31 -5.20 -14.67
N TYR A 104 -28.53 -4.43 -13.60
CA TYR A 104 -29.53 -3.38 -13.55
C TYR A 104 -28.84 -2.03 -13.38
N SER A 105 -29.44 -0.96 -13.92
CA SER A 105 -28.92 0.39 -13.69
C SER A 105 -28.93 0.71 -12.20
N ARG A 106 -27.80 1.17 -11.66
CA ARG A 106 -27.68 1.55 -10.24
C ARG A 106 -28.64 2.67 -9.85
N SER A 107 -29.01 3.54 -10.80
CA SER A 107 -30.03 4.58 -10.57
C SER A 107 -31.41 4.00 -10.29
N MET A 108 -31.73 2.82 -10.81
CA MET A 108 -33.01 2.15 -10.54
C MET A 108 -33.04 1.52 -9.14
N LEU A 109 -31.90 1.03 -8.63
CA LEU A 109 -31.80 0.46 -7.28
C LEU A 109 -32.07 1.50 -6.19
N ALA A 110 -31.57 2.73 -6.37
CA ALA A 110 -31.81 3.84 -5.44
C ALA A 110 -33.30 4.23 -5.36
N MET A 111 -34.08 4.02 -6.43
CA MET A 111 -35.51 4.31 -6.45
C MET A 111 -36.35 3.20 -5.82
N THR A 112 -35.88 1.94 -5.87
CA THR A 112 -36.58 0.80 -5.25
C THR A 112 -36.47 0.84 -3.72
N GLU A 113 -35.32 1.20 -3.16
CA GLU A 113 -35.19 1.37 -1.69
C GLU A 113 -36.05 2.52 -1.15
N ALA A 114 -36.23 3.60 -1.92
CA ALA A 114 -37.06 4.74 -1.53
C ALA A 114 -38.58 4.44 -1.57
N ALA A 115 -39.03 3.43 -2.33
CA ALA A 115 -40.44 3.05 -2.42
C ALA A 115 -40.88 2.07 -1.32
N HIS A 116 -39.94 1.51 -0.56
CA HIS A 116 -40.19 0.59 0.55
C HIS A 116 -40.03 1.25 1.94
N VAL A 117 -39.94 2.59 2.00
CA VAL A 117 -40.01 3.42 3.22
C VAL A 117 -41.29 4.25 3.16
#